data_AF-A0A2N1HMH3-F1
#
_entry.id   AF-A0A2N1HMH3-F1
#
_cell.length_a   1.000
_cell.length_b   1.000
_cell.length_c   1.000
_cell.angle_alpha   90.00
_cell.angle_beta   90.00
_cell.angle_gamma   90.00
#
_symmetry.space_group_name_H-M   'P 1'
#
loop_
_entity.id
_entity.type
_entity.pdbx_description
1 polymer ?
#
loop_
_entity_poly.entity_id
_entity_poly.type
_entity_poly.pdbx_seq_one_letter_code
_entity_poly.pdbx_strand_id
1 'polypeptide(L)'
;MSKVIKVLEKMASDASLISKADVSTMLIDTEITERQKLAIEARDLDTLTETIHDLPIIKCIPIVPAEDDDEADSEKETQQEPKVKIKVV
;
A
#
# COMPACT_ATOMS: atom_id res chain seq x y z
N MET A 1 -8.95 -3.21 16.49
CA MET A 1 -9.06 -3.31 15.01
C MET A 1 -9.81 -2.08 14.50
N SER A 2 -9.18 -1.27 13.65
CA SER A 2 -9.72 -0.01 13.14
C SER A 2 -11.03 -0.22 12.36
N LYS A 3 -12.01 0.67 12.54
CA LYS A 3 -13.29 0.62 11.84
C LYS A 3 -13.11 0.76 10.32
N VAL A 4 -12.19 1.61 9.89
CA VAL A 4 -11.87 1.80 8.47
C VAL A 4 -11.30 0.52 7.87
N ILE A 5 -10.40 -0.17 8.58
CA ILE A 5 -9.82 -1.43 8.11
C ILE A 5 -10.90 -2.50 7.95
N LYS A 6 -11.87 -2.61 8.87
CA LYS A 6 -13.01 -3.53 8.73
C LYS A 6 -13.86 -3.24 7.50
N VAL A 7 -14.05 -1.96 7.17
CA VAL A 7 -14.77 -1.55 5.96
C VAL A 7 -14.00 -1.97 4.71
N LEU A 8 -12.70 -1.70 4.65
CA LEU A 8 -11.85 -2.07 3.52
C LEU A 8 -11.75 -3.60 3.35
N GLU A 9 -11.66 -4.35 4.45
CA GLU A 9 -11.69 -5.81 4.45
C GLU A 9 -13.01 -6.34 3.89
N LYS A 10 -14.14 -5.79 4.32
CA LYS A 10 -15.45 -6.15 3.78
C LYS A 10 -15.54 -5.82 2.29
N MET A 11 -15.03 -4.66 1.86
CA MET A 11 -14.97 -4.30 0.44
C MET A 11 -14.12 -5.27 -0.39
N ALA A 12 -12.98 -5.72 0.14
CA ALA A 12 -12.13 -6.69 -0.54
C ALA A 12 -12.73 -8.11 -0.58
N SER A 13 -13.54 -8.45 0.42
CA SER A 13 -14.11 -9.79 0.58
C SER A 13 -15.50 -9.95 -0.05
N ASP A 14 -16.22 -8.86 -0.29
CA ASP A 14 -17.58 -8.87 -0.82
C ASP A 14 -17.60 -8.56 -2.33
N ALA A 15 -17.66 -9.63 -3.13
CA ALA A 15 -17.69 -9.54 -4.59
C ALA A 15 -18.95 -8.86 -5.15
N SER A 16 -19.97 -8.59 -4.33
CA SER A 16 -21.16 -7.84 -4.77
C SER A 16 -20.94 -6.33 -4.85
N LEU A 17 -19.88 -5.81 -4.21
CA LEU A 17 -19.57 -4.37 -4.16
C LEU A 17 -18.77 -3.92 -5.41
N ILE A 18 -19.38 -4.08 -6.58
CA ILE A 18 -18.72 -3.84 -7.87
C ILE A 18 -18.90 -2.37 -8.29
N SER A 19 -20.07 -1.80 -8.03
CA SER A 19 -20.38 -0.43 -8.46
C SER A 19 -20.12 0.59 -7.37
N LYS A 20 -19.92 1.84 -7.78
CA LYS A 20 -19.78 2.97 -6.85
C LYS A 20 -21.03 3.15 -5.98
N ALA A 21 -22.22 2.87 -6.51
CA ALA A 21 -23.46 2.98 -5.76
C ALA A 21 -23.57 1.93 -4.65
N ASP A 22 -23.10 0.70 -4.91
CA ASP A 22 -23.08 -0.37 -3.90
C ASP A 22 -22.13 -0.02 -2.76
N VAL A 23 -20.94 0.50 -3.10
CA VAL A 23 -19.97 0.98 -2.12
C VAL A 23 -20.53 2.14 -1.31
N SER A 24 -21.10 3.18 -1.96
CA SER A 24 -21.71 4.30 -1.26
C SER A 24 -22.82 3.85 -0.29
N THR A 25 -23.69 2.94 -0.73
CA THR A 25 -24.75 2.39 0.11
C THR A 25 -24.18 1.65 1.32
N MET A 26 -23.17 0.79 1.09
CA MET A 26 -22.48 0.06 2.16
C MET A 26 -21.82 1.00 3.18
N LEU A 27 -21.28 2.14 2.73
CA LEU A 27 -20.63 3.12 3.59
C LEU A 27 -21.59 3.91 4.48
N ILE A 28 -22.88 4.03 4.12
CA ILE A 28 -23.88 4.75 4.93
C ILE A 28 -23.96 4.14 6.34
N ASP A 29 -24.01 2.81 6.42
CA ASP A 29 -24.19 2.06 7.67
C ASP A 29 -22.89 1.93 8.50
N THR A 30 -21.79 2.51 8.03
CA THR A 30 -20.50 2.43 8.72
C THR A 30 -20.32 3.59 9.69
N GLU A 31 -19.73 3.29 10.85
CA GLU A 31 -19.38 4.26 11.89
C GLU A 31 -18.01 4.93 11.65
N ILE A 32 -17.64 5.16 10.39
CA ILE A 32 -16.43 5.91 10.02
C ILE A 32 -16.80 7.36 9.71
N THR A 33 -15.82 8.26 9.75
CA THR A 33 -16.05 9.69 9.52
C THR A 33 -16.44 9.98 8.08
N GLU A 34 -17.16 11.08 7.84
CA GLU A 34 -17.53 11.52 6.50
C GLU A 34 -16.30 11.72 5.60
N ARG A 35 -15.22 12.29 6.14
CA ARG A 35 -13.94 12.45 5.42
C ARG A 35 -13.39 11.10 4.96
N GLN A 36 -13.48 10.06 5.78
CA GLN A 36 -13.08 8.70 5.40
C GLN A 36 -14.01 8.09 4.35
N LYS A 37 -15.33 8.29 4.45
CA LYS A 37 -16.29 7.82 3.43
C LYS A 37 -15.97 8.44 2.07
N LEU A 38 -15.78 9.75 2.02
CA LEU A 38 -15.43 10.48 0.80
C LEU A 38 -14.08 10.00 0.23
N ALA A 39 -13.08 9.80 1.07
CA ALA A 39 -11.78 9.29 0.63
C ALA A 39 -11.90 7.88 0.02
N ILE A 40 -12.70 6.98 0.62
CA ILE A 40 -12.95 5.63 0.08
C ILE A 40 -13.68 5.72 -1.27
N GLU A 41 -14.73 6.53 -1.39
CA GLU A 41 -15.51 6.70 -2.64
C GLU A 41 -14.70 7.32 -3.79
N ALA A 42 -13.73 8.17 -3.45
CA ALA A 42 -12.81 8.81 -4.39
C ALA A 42 -11.56 7.95 -4.66
N ARG A 43 -11.33 6.86 -3.91
CA ARG A 43 -10.08 6.10 -3.88
C ARG A 43 -8.85 6.98 -3.57
N ASP A 44 -9.06 7.99 -2.74
CA ASP A 44 -8.04 8.93 -2.30
C ASP A 44 -7.22 8.30 -1.15
N LEU A 45 -6.11 7.68 -1.52
CA LEU A 45 -5.20 7.01 -0.58
C LEU A 45 -4.52 7.98 0.38
N ASP A 46 -4.18 9.20 -0.08
CA ASP A 46 -3.47 10.19 0.72
C ASP A 46 -4.36 10.66 1.86
N THR A 47 -5.58 11.13 1.53
CA THR A 47 -6.57 11.54 2.54
C THR A 47 -6.94 10.38 3.46
N LEU A 48 -7.09 9.17 2.92
CA LEU A 48 -7.42 8.01 3.75
C LEU A 48 -6.30 7.68 4.75
N THR A 49 -5.03 7.73 4.31
CA THR A 49 -3.86 7.47 5.16
C THR A 49 -3.72 8.50 6.27
N GLU A 50 -3.91 9.79 5.98
CA GLU A 50 -3.88 10.87 6.98
C GLU A 50 -4.94 10.68 8.09
N THR A 51 -6.08 10.08 7.75
CA THR A 51 -7.19 9.89 8.69
C THR A 51 -7.10 8.59 9.50
N ILE A 52 -6.11 7.73 9.25
CA ILE A 52 -5.90 6.49 9.99
C ILE A 52 -4.59 6.60 10.78
N HIS A 53 -4.71 6.93 12.06
CA HIS A 53 -3.55 7.23 12.93
C HIS A 53 -2.70 6.02 13.35
N ASP A 54 -3.14 4.79 13.08
CA ASP A 54 -2.52 3.56 13.58
C ASP A 54 -2.22 2.56 12.45
N LEU A 55 -1.75 3.08 11.31
CA LEU A 55 -1.32 2.26 10.18
C LEU A 55 0.10 1.73 10.42
N PRO A 56 0.31 0.40 10.45
CA PRO A 56 1.65 -0.15 10.54
C PRO A 56 2.45 0.17 9.27
N ILE A 57 3.70 0.61 9.44
CA ILE A 57 4.64 0.77 8.33
C ILE A 57 5.13 -0.62 7.93
N ILE A 58 4.49 -1.23 6.95
CA ILE A 58 4.89 -2.53 6.42
C ILE A 58 5.92 -2.31 5.31
N LYS A 59 7.15 -2.80 5.52
CA LYS A 59 8.18 -2.86 4.48
C LYS A 59 8.24 -4.29 3.94
N CYS A 60 7.70 -4.51 2.74
CA CYS A 60 7.93 -5.77 2.02
C CYS A 60 9.31 -5.68 1.34
N ILE A 61 10.31 -6.30 1.95
CA ILE A 61 11.60 -6.49 1.29
C ILE A 61 11.45 -7.71 0.39
N PRO A 62 11.58 -7.59 -0.93
CA PRO A 62 11.56 -8.75 -1.81
C PRO A 62 12.67 -9.70 -1.38
N ILE A 63 12.29 -10.91 -0.99
CA ILE A 63 13.25 -11.99 -0.74
C ILE A 63 13.68 -12.47 -2.11
N VAL A 64 14.87 -12.06 -2.54
CA VAL A 64 15.54 -12.66 -3.69
C VAL A 64 16.02 -14.02 -3.20
N PRO A 65 15.57 -15.15 -3.79
CA PRO A 65 16.15 -16.45 -3.52
C PRO A 65 17.66 -16.33 -3.72
N ALA A 66 18.47 -16.92 -2.84
CA ALA A 66 19.88 -17.09 -3.16
C ALA A 66 19.94 -17.80 -4.51
N GLU A 67 20.59 -17.19 -5.49
CA GLU A 67 21.08 -17.96 -6.63
C GLU A 67 21.98 -19.04 -6.00
N ASP A 68 21.73 -20.29 -6.33
CA ASP A 68 22.50 -21.45 -5.87
C ASP A 68 23.92 -21.27 -6.44
N ASP A 69 24.74 -20.50 -5.71
CA ASP A 69 26.11 -20.17 -6.07
C ASP A 69 26.96 -21.35 -5.62
N ASP A 70 27.22 -22.26 -6.56
CA ASP A 70 28.37 -23.14 -6.49
C ASP A 70 29.60 -22.27 -6.16
N GLU A 71 30.17 -22.48 -4.97
CA GLU A 71 31.21 -21.66 -4.34
C GLU A 71 32.24 -21.04 -5.31
N ALA A 72 32.42 -19.72 -5.21
CA ALA A 72 33.76 -19.13 -5.24
C ALA A 72 33.83 -17.86 -4.39
N ASP A 73 34.34 -18.04 -3.17
CA ASP A 73 34.89 -17.00 -2.29
C ASP A 73 35.65 -15.90 -3.06
N SER A 74 35.21 -14.66 -2.93
CA SER A 74 36.09 -13.49 -2.95
C SER A 74 35.37 -12.26 -2.40
N GLU A 75 35.69 -11.99 -1.14
CA GLU A 75 35.58 -10.71 -0.47
C GLU A 75 35.90 -9.53 -1.41
N LYS A 76 34.98 -8.55 -1.50
CA LYS A 76 35.32 -7.11 -1.45
C LYS A 76 34.06 -6.25 -1.36
N GLU A 77 33.91 -5.60 -0.20
CA GLU A 77 33.24 -4.32 -0.07
C GLU A 77 33.74 -3.35 -1.16
N THR A 78 32.82 -2.65 -1.83
CA THR A 78 32.96 -1.22 -2.14
C THR A 78 31.59 -0.63 -2.45
N GLN A 79 31.16 0.30 -1.59
CA GLN A 79 30.08 1.24 -1.84
C GLN A 79 30.36 2.06 -3.11
N GLN A 80 29.42 2.13 -4.06
CA GLN A 80 29.44 3.15 -5.12
C GLN A 80 28.06 3.75 -5.31
N GLU A 81 27.93 5.02 -4.89
CA GLU A 81 26.86 5.94 -5.29
C GLU A 81 26.91 6.18 -6.81
N PRO A 82 25.77 6.19 -7.53
CA PRO A 82 25.79 6.52 -8.94
C PRO A 82 25.86 8.04 -9.16
N LYS A 83 27.01 8.52 -9.68
CA LYS A 83 27.12 9.86 -10.30
C LYS A 83 26.44 9.85 -11.66
N VAL A 84 25.24 10.42 -11.74
CA VAL A 84 24.54 10.68 -13.01
C VAL A 84 25.30 11.75 -13.80
N LYS A 85 25.87 11.38 -14.95
CA LYS A 85 26.34 12.33 -15.97
C LYS A 85 25.27 12.47 -17.05
N ILE A 86 24.51 13.57 -17.00
CA ILE A 86 23.63 13.97 -18.10
C ILE A 86 24.51 14.56 -19.21
N LYS A 87 24.49 13.94 -20.39
CA LYS A 87 25.07 14.50 -21.62
C LYS A 87 23.92 15.06 -22.44
N VAL A 88 23.75 16.37 -22.43
CA VAL A 88 22.85 17.06 -23.35
C VAL A 88 23.58 17.16 -24.70
N VAL A 89 22.94 16.64 -25.75
CA VAL A 89 23.35 16.77 -27.15
C VAL A 89 22.90 18.12 -27.67
#